data_AF-A0A8S9YB38-F1
#
_entry.id   AF-A0A8S9YB38-F1
#
_cell.length_a   1.000
_cell.length_b   1.000
_cell.length_c   1.000
_cell.angle_alpha   90.00
_cell.angle_beta   90.00
_cell.angle_gamma   90.00
#
_symmetry.space_group_name_H-M   'P 1'
#
loop_
_entity.id
_entity.type
_entity.pdbx_description
1 polymer ?
#
loop_
_entity_poly.entity_id
_entity_poly.type
_entity_poly.pdbx_seq_one_letter_code
_entity_poly.pdbx_strand_id
1 'polypeptide(L)'
;MDYDVTETMHNIRLLAGSSLETHIPAYCERNVFPKTMYNLRQPLQTLQGSKLLEKLGEVWRKFFTVTVPTISLIFSILPTTQNVFESMLLRLFLRDIVQKVNFWESLAAAKHLDPRVKHMCYLILTFCQKDVQRGDLLRYNAILVDHITRSNHRQSK
;
A
#
# COMPACT_ATOMS: atom_id res chain seq x y z
N MET A 1 -15.02 -21.33 -10.39
CA MET A 1 -14.45 -22.03 -9.21
C MET A 1 -15.14 -21.44 -8.01
N ASP A 2 -16.08 -22.19 -7.43
CA ASP A 2 -16.67 -21.84 -6.14
C ASP A 2 -15.60 -22.08 -5.08
N TYR A 3 -15.08 -21.00 -4.50
CA TYR A 3 -14.08 -21.09 -3.45
C TYR A 3 -14.85 -21.23 -2.14
N ASP A 4 -14.77 -22.39 -1.47
CA ASP A 4 -15.47 -22.58 -0.19
C ASP A 4 -14.76 -21.78 0.91
N VAL A 5 -15.30 -20.57 1.12
CA VAL A 5 -14.85 -19.63 2.15
C VAL A 5 -15.00 -20.26 3.54
N THR A 6 -15.96 -21.16 3.74
CA THR A 6 -16.24 -21.79 5.04
C THR A 6 -15.14 -22.77 5.41
N GLU A 7 -14.75 -23.64 4.47
CA GLU A 7 -13.64 -24.57 4.66
C GLU A 7 -12.31 -23.82 4.88
N THR A 8 -12.08 -22.76 4.11
CA THR A 8 -10.89 -21.92 4.25
C THR A 8 -10.82 -21.27 5.64
N MET A 9 -11.95 -20.72 6.12
CA MET A 9 -12.02 -20.11 7.45
C MET A 9 -11.89 -21.15 8.58
N HIS A 10 -12.39 -22.37 8.39
CA HIS A 10 -12.18 -23.46 9.33
C HIS A 10 -10.70 -23.84 9.46
N ASN A 11 -10.00 -23.99 8.33
CA ASN A 11 -8.58 -24.32 8.32
C ASN A 11 -7.72 -23.23 8.97
N ILE A 12 -8.04 -21.95 8.76
CA ILE A 12 -7.33 -20.84 9.43
C ILE A 12 -7.55 -20.88 10.95
N ARG A 13 -8.77 -21.21 11.41
CA ARG A 13 -9.07 -21.36 12.85
C ARG A 13 -8.27 -22.47 13.51
N LEU A 14 -8.04 -23.58 12.81
CA LEU A 14 -7.24 -24.69 13.32
C LEU A 14 -5.76 -24.33 13.54
N LEU A 15 -5.27 -23.28 12.88
CA LEU A 15 -3.91 -22.80 13.05
C LEU A 15 -3.74 -21.89 14.27
N ALA A 16 -4.82 -21.31 14.80
CA ALA A 16 -4.77 -20.41 15.95
C ALA A 16 -4.28 -21.14 17.21
N GLY A 17 -3.27 -20.59 17.88
CA GLY A 17 -2.62 -21.18 19.06
C GLY A 17 -1.63 -22.31 18.75
N SER A 18 -1.41 -22.64 17.47
CA SER A 18 -0.40 -23.62 17.05
C SER A 18 0.97 -22.96 16.81
N SER A 19 2.04 -23.75 16.81
CA SER A 19 3.37 -23.26 16.39
C SER A 19 3.41 -22.76 14.94
N LEU A 20 2.49 -23.27 14.10
CA LEU A 20 2.37 -22.90 12.70
C LEU A 20 1.78 -21.49 12.50
N GLU A 21 1.07 -20.93 13.50
CA GLU A 21 0.52 -19.57 13.44
C GLU A 21 1.61 -18.54 13.09
N THR A 22 2.78 -18.69 13.70
CA THR A 22 3.92 -17.77 13.54
C THR A 22 4.51 -17.76 12.11
N HIS A 23 4.25 -18.81 11.32
CA HIS A 23 4.72 -18.92 9.94
C HIS A 23 3.75 -18.31 8.90
N ILE A 24 2.51 -18.02 9.30
CA ILE A 24 1.46 -17.52 8.38
C ILE A 24 1.86 -16.19 7.73
N PRO A 25 2.41 -15.19 8.45
CA PRO A 25 2.84 -13.94 7.82
C PRO A 25 3.88 -14.17 6.72
N ALA A 26 4.90 -15.01 6.97
CA ALA A 26 5.95 -15.31 6.00
C ALA A 26 5.41 -16.07 4.78
N TYR A 27 4.46 -16.99 4.98
CA TYR A 27 3.78 -17.66 3.87
C TYR A 27 3.00 -16.66 3.01
N CYS A 28 2.22 -15.78 3.64
CA CYS A 28 1.40 -14.80 2.94
C CYS A 28 2.26 -13.81 2.15
N GLU A 29 3.36 -13.32 2.74
CA GLU A 29 4.32 -12.42 2.07
C GLU A 29 4.90 -13.03 0.80
N ARG A 30 5.18 -14.34 0.82
CA ARG A 30 5.82 -15.04 -0.31
C ARG A 30 4.84 -15.50 -1.37
N ASN A 31 3.65 -15.95 -0.98
CA ASN A 31 2.77 -16.70 -1.88
C ASN A 31 1.45 -15.99 -2.20
N VAL A 32 0.91 -15.19 -1.28
CA VAL A 32 -0.45 -14.62 -1.41
C VAL A 32 -0.39 -13.16 -1.85
N PHE A 33 0.37 -12.34 -1.11
CA PHE A 33 0.41 -10.91 -1.35
C PHE A 33 1.07 -10.49 -2.67
N PRO A 34 2.09 -11.18 -3.22
CA PRO A 34 2.66 -10.80 -4.51
C PRO A 34 1.63 -10.83 -5.64
N LYS A 35 0.72 -11.81 -5.64
CA LYS A 35 -0.39 -11.88 -6.62
C LYS A 35 -1.38 -10.73 -6.42
N THR A 36 -1.66 -10.39 -5.17
CA THR A 36 -2.52 -9.24 -4.81
C THR A 36 -1.92 -7.93 -5.32
N MET A 37 -0.62 -7.68 -5.07
CA MET A 37 0.09 -6.48 -5.53
C MET A 37 0.18 -6.42 -7.05
N TYR A 38 0.46 -7.55 -7.70
CA TYR A 38 0.47 -7.64 -9.15
C TYR A 38 -0.86 -7.19 -9.76
N ASN A 39 -1.98 -7.71 -9.25
CA ASN A 39 -3.33 -7.36 -9.71
C ASN A 39 -3.64 -5.87 -9.50
N LEU A 40 -3.24 -5.30 -8.35
CA LEU A 40 -3.41 -3.87 -8.07
C LEU A 40 -2.56 -2.98 -8.97
N ARG A 41 -1.37 -3.44 -9.37
CA ARG A 41 -0.47 -2.69 -10.25
C ARG A 41 -0.87 -2.72 -11.72
N GLN A 42 -1.51 -3.78 -12.21
CA GLN A 42 -1.91 -3.92 -13.62
C GLN A 42 -2.45 -2.63 -14.27
N PRO A 43 -3.44 -1.92 -13.68
CA PRO A 43 -3.98 -0.70 -14.28
C PRO A 43 -3.00 0.48 -14.40
N LEU A 44 -1.80 0.39 -13.80
CA LEU A 44 -0.81 1.46 -13.76
C LEU A 44 0.32 1.30 -14.78
N GLN A 45 0.53 0.11 -15.34
CA GLN A 45 1.77 -0.24 -16.05
C GLN A 45 2.07 0.61 -17.29
N THR A 46 1.03 1.14 -17.95
CA THR A 46 1.15 1.94 -19.16
C THR A 46 0.90 3.44 -18.93
N LEU A 47 0.61 3.82 -17.68
CA LEU A 47 0.26 5.20 -17.34
C LEU A 47 1.50 6.00 -16.94
N GLN A 48 1.47 7.30 -17.25
CA GLN A 48 2.52 8.26 -16.95
C GLN A 48 1.92 9.60 -16.50
N GLY A 49 2.70 10.43 -15.80
CA GLY A 49 2.33 11.79 -15.43
C GLY A 49 1.06 11.86 -14.57
N SER A 50 0.21 12.84 -14.86
CA SER A 50 -1.03 13.08 -14.10
C SER A 50 -1.99 11.87 -14.12
N LYS A 51 -2.11 11.18 -15.26
CA LYS A 51 -2.97 9.98 -15.38
C LYS A 51 -2.47 8.84 -14.50
N LEU A 52 -1.14 8.66 -14.37
CA LEU A 52 -0.58 7.69 -13.44
C LEU A 52 -0.94 8.05 -12.01
N LEU A 53 -0.77 9.32 -11.60
CA LEU A 53 -1.06 9.75 -10.24
C LEU A 53 -2.54 9.61 -9.88
N GLU A 54 -3.44 10.00 -10.78
CA GLU A 54 -4.88 9.83 -10.59
C GLU A 54 -5.25 8.36 -10.39
N LYS A 55 -4.77 7.49 -11.29
CA LYS A 55 -5.05 6.05 -11.18
C LYS A 55 -4.40 5.42 -9.95
N LEU A 56 -3.20 5.86 -9.59
CA LEU A 56 -2.53 5.43 -8.36
C LEU A 56 -3.33 5.84 -7.12
N GLY A 57 -3.94 7.03 -7.10
CA GLY A 57 -4.85 7.47 -6.05
C GLY A 57 -6.08 6.56 -5.91
N GLU A 58 -6.65 6.09 -7.02
CA GLU A 58 -7.74 5.10 -7.00
C GLU A 58 -7.29 3.73 -6.50
N VAL A 59 -6.14 3.25 -6.96
CA VAL A 59 -5.55 1.98 -6.54
C VAL A 59 -5.24 2.03 -5.04
N TRP A 60 -4.68 3.14 -4.56
CA TRP A 60 -4.43 3.39 -3.15
C TRP A 60 -5.72 3.37 -2.33
N ARG A 61 -6.78 4.06 -2.79
CA ARG A 61 -8.08 4.03 -2.13
C ARG A 61 -8.59 2.59 -2.01
N LYS A 62 -8.59 1.82 -3.10
CA LYS A 62 -9.02 0.41 -3.08
C LYS A 62 -8.16 -0.43 -2.13
N PHE A 63 -6.85 -0.22 -2.15
CA PHE A 63 -5.92 -0.92 -1.26
C PHE A 63 -6.27 -0.66 0.22
N PHE A 64 -6.48 0.59 0.59
CA PHE A 64 -6.71 0.99 1.98
C PHE A 64 -8.13 0.69 2.48
N THR A 65 -9.15 0.83 1.63
CA THR A 65 -10.55 0.66 2.07
C THR A 65 -11.12 -0.73 1.81
N VAL A 66 -10.45 -1.54 0.98
CA VAL A 66 -10.93 -2.89 0.63
C VAL A 66 -9.86 -3.93 0.94
N THR A 67 -8.70 -3.84 0.30
CA THR A 67 -7.69 -4.91 0.37
C THR A 67 -7.16 -5.14 1.79
N VAL A 68 -6.68 -4.08 2.45
CA VAL A 68 -6.15 -4.16 3.81
C VAL A 68 -7.24 -4.64 4.79
N PRO A 69 -8.44 -4.02 4.86
CA PRO A 69 -9.50 -4.48 5.74
C PRO A 69 -9.92 -5.93 5.50
N THR A 70 -9.98 -6.38 4.24
CA THR A 70 -10.34 -7.76 3.90
C THR A 70 -9.31 -8.74 4.44
N ILE A 71 -8.02 -8.45 4.27
CA ILE A 71 -6.93 -9.30 4.78
C ILE A 71 -6.92 -9.28 6.31
N SER A 72 -7.05 -8.11 6.93
CA SER A 72 -7.14 -7.97 8.39
C SER A 72 -8.34 -8.75 8.95
N LEU A 73 -9.49 -8.76 8.25
CA LEU A 73 -10.67 -9.52 8.66
C LEU A 73 -10.45 -11.04 8.57
N ILE A 74 -9.89 -11.52 7.46
CA ILE A 74 -9.59 -12.96 7.25
C ILE A 74 -8.71 -13.49 8.39
N PHE A 75 -7.73 -12.70 8.83
CA PHE A 75 -6.78 -13.09 9.86
C PHE A 75 -7.10 -12.52 11.26
N SER A 76 -8.27 -11.91 11.45
CA SER A 76 -8.68 -11.32 12.74
C SER A 76 -8.74 -12.34 13.89
N ILE A 77 -8.91 -13.61 13.56
CA ILE A 77 -8.94 -14.75 14.49
C ILE A 77 -7.55 -15.22 14.93
N LEU A 78 -6.47 -14.64 14.39
CA LEU A 78 -5.07 -14.98 14.70
C LEU A 78 -4.44 -13.85 15.52
N PRO A 79 -4.43 -13.95 16.87
CA PRO A 79 -4.05 -12.84 17.76
C PRO A 79 -2.63 -12.35 17.53
N THR A 80 -1.71 -13.23 17.12
CA THR A 80 -0.30 -12.88 16.93
C THR A 80 -0.01 -12.12 15.64
N THR A 81 -0.99 -12.03 14.74
CA THR A 81 -0.82 -11.44 13.40
C THR A 81 -1.47 -10.07 13.25
N GLN A 82 -2.20 -9.62 14.25
CA GLN A 82 -2.88 -8.33 14.25
C GLN A 82 -1.82 -7.21 14.15
N ASN A 83 -1.95 -6.34 13.14
CA ASN A 83 -0.99 -5.29 12.72
C ASN A 83 0.26 -5.75 11.94
N VAL A 84 0.63 -7.04 11.97
CA VAL A 84 1.76 -7.56 11.16
C VAL A 84 1.43 -7.46 9.67
N PHE A 85 0.19 -7.79 9.30
CA PHE A 85 -0.23 -7.72 7.91
C PHE A 85 -0.35 -6.29 7.38
N GLU A 86 -0.77 -5.32 8.18
CA GLU A 86 -0.94 -3.94 7.74
C GLU A 86 0.40 -3.30 7.38
N SER A 87 1.39 -3.44 8.27
CA SER A 87 2.75 -2.96 8.03
C SER A 87 3.41 -3.67 6.84
N MET A 88 3.23 -4.99 6.75
CA MET A 88 3.73 -5.79 5.62
C MET A 88 3.10 -5.35 4.30
N LEU A 89 1.78 -5.22 4.25
CA LEU A 89 1.05 -4.82 3.04
C LEU A 89 1.44 -3.42 2.58
N LEU A 90 1.64 -2.48 3.51
CA LEU A 90 2.09 -1.13 3.16
C LEU A 90 3.50 -1.14 2.54
N ARG A 91 4.42 -1.92 3.12
CA ARG A 91 5.78 -2.12 2.57
C ARG A 91 5.74 -2.78 1.19
N LEU A 92 4.87 -3.78 1.02
CA LEU A 92 4.66 -4.43 -0.28
C LEU A 92 4.06 -3.47 -1.32
N PHE A 93 3.13 -2.60 -0.91
CA PHE A 93 2.57 -1.59 -1.80
C PHE A 93 3.67 -0.63 -2.31
N LEU A 94 4.55 -0.16 -1.42
CA LEU A 94 5.71 0.64 -1.82
C LEU A 94 6.59 -0.12 -2.81
N ARG A 95 7.06 -1.32 -2.44
CA ARG A 95 8.03 -2.10 -3.21
C ARG A 95 7.50 -2.58 -4.56
N ASP A 96 6.29 -3.11 -4.57
CA ASP A 96 5.76 -3.85 -5.72
C ASP A 96 4.91 -2.97 -6.63
N ILE A 97 4.44 -1.81 -6.15
CA ILE A 97 3.60 -0.89 -6.93
C ILE A 97 4.34 0.43 -7.15
N VAL A 98 4.59 1.21 -6.09
CA VAL A 98 5.11 2.58 -6.22
C VAL A 98 6.49 2.62 -6.86
N GLN A 99 7.41 1.76 -6.43
CA GLN A 99 8.77 1.67 -6.99
C GLN A 99 8.82 1.03 -8.38
N LYS A 100 7.72 0.45 -8.86
CA LYS A 100 7.65 -0.27 -10.15
C LYS A 100 6.97 0.53 -11.25
N VAL A 101 6.58 1.77 -10.95
CA VAL A 101 6.01 2.72 -11.90
C VAL A 101 6.81 4.02 -11.83
N ASN A 102 6.67 4.91 -12.83
CA ASN A 102 7.37 6.20 -12.88
C ASN A 102 6.72 7.23 -11.93
N PHE A 103 6.48 6.83 -10.68
CA PHE A 103 5.82 7.63 -9.67
C PHE A 103 6.57 8.92 -9.39
N TRP A 104 7.89 8.85 -9.19
CA TRP A 104 8.71 10.00 -8.78
C TRP A 104 8.77 11.11 -9.81
N GLU A 105 8.92 10.74 -11.08
CA GLU A 105 8.92 11.69 -12.19
C GLU A 105 7.54 12.32 -12.36
N SER A 106 6.49 11.51 -12.27
CA SER A 106 5.11 11.97 -12.35
C SER A 106 4.77 12.92 -11.20
N LEU A 107 5.23 12.62 -9.99
CA LEU A 107 5.03 13.43 -8.79
C LEU A 107 5.76 14.77 -8.90
N ALA A 108 7.02 14.77 -9.36
CA ALA A 108 7.80 16.01 -9.53
C ALA A 108 7.21 16.95 -10.58
N ALA A 109 6.60 16.40 -11.63
CA ALA A 109 5.93 17.16 -12.68
C ALA A 109 4.51 17.62 -12.32
N ALA A 110 3.95 17.14 -11.21
CA ALA A 110 2.57 17.42 -10.83
C ALA A 110 2.42 18.88 -10.37
N LYS A 111 1.44 19.60 -10.94
CA LYS A 111 1.05 20.93 -10.44
C LYS A 111 0.16 20.85 -9.21
N HIS A 112 -0.64 19.79 -9.13
CA HIS A 112 -1.59 19.53 -8.06
C HIS A 112 -1.54 18.05 -7.71
N LEU A 113 -1.61 17.75 -6.42
CA LEU A 113 -1.57 16.39 -5.92
C LEU A 113 -2.95 15.97 -5.42
N ASP A 114 -3.43 14.84 -5.91
CA ASP A 114 -4.66 14.23 -5.41
C ASP A 114 -4.55 13.93 -3.91
N PRO A 115 -5.56 14.26 -3.08
CA PRO A 115 -5.51 14.01 -1.63
C PRO A 115 -5.23 12.55 -1.26
N ARG A 116 -5.67 11.58 -2.08
CA ARG A 116 -5.42 10.15 -1.88
C ARG A 116 -3.96 9.81 -2.09
N VAL A 117 -3.34 10.39 -3.12
CA VAL A 117 -1.89 10.25 -3.36
C VAL A 117 -1.12 10.91 -2.23
N LYS A 118 -1.55 12.10 -1.77
CA LYS A 118 -0.95 12.77 -0.61
C LYS A 118 -1.04 11.91 0.66
N HIS A 119 -2.18 11.26 0.91
CA HIS A 119 -2.36 10.34 2.03
C HIS A 119 -1.47 9.10 1.92
N MET A 120 -1.42 8.45 0.75
CA MET A 120 -0.53 7.32 0.46
C MET A 120 0.92 7.67 0.80
N CYS A 121 1.36 8.79 0.24
CA CYS A 121 2.62 9.41 0.49
C CYS A 121 2.89 9.47 2.01
N TYR A 122 2.03 10.15 2.79
CA TYR A 122 2.24 10.31 4.24
C TYR A 122 2.39 8.97 4.96
N LEU A 123 1.55 7.99 4.67
CA LEU A 123 1.65 6.68 5.33
C LEU A 123 2.94 5.95 4.97
N ILE A 124 3.34 5.94 3.70
CA ILE A 124 4.61 5.32 3.27
C ILE A 124 5.79 6.00 3.98
N LEU A 125 5.79 7.32 4.07
CA LEU A 125 6.83 8.00 4.82
C LEU A 125 6.80 7.72 6.31
N THR A 126 5.64 7.60 6.93
CA THR A 126 5.61 7.43 8.38
C THR A 126 6.06 6.02 8.75
N PHE A 127 5.63 5.02 7.96
CA PHE A 127 5.73 3.62 8.36
C PHE A 127 6.76 2.81 7.55
N CYS A 128 7.24 3.30 6.41
CA CYS A 128 8.21 2.58 5.56
C CYS A 128 9.56 3.31 5.41
N GLN A 129 9.92 4.25 6.30
CA GLN A 129 11.18 5.03 6.18
C GLN A 129 12.42 4.16 5.98
N LYS A 130 12.46 3.01 6.65
CA LYS A 130 13.60 2.09 6.59
C LYS A 130 13.69 1.36 5.23
N ASP A 131 12.59 1.31 4.50
CA ASP A 131 12.45 0.61 3.21
C ASP A 131 12.55 1.56 2.00
N VAL A 132 12.58 2.88 2.24
CA VAL A 132 12.77 3.89 1.19
C VAL A 132 14.25 4.28 1.14
N GLN A 133 14.83 4.36 -0.06
CA GLN A 133 16.20 4.84 -0.19
C GLN A 133 16.33 6.29 0.32
N ARG A 134 17.44 6.61 0.98
CA ARG A 134 17.66 7.94 1.58
C ARG A 134 17.51 9.09 0.57
N GLY A 135 17.92 8.89 -0.68
CA GLY A 135 17.75 9.86 -1.77
C GLY A 135 16.29 10.09 -2.14
N ASP A 136 15.49 9.02 -2.20
CA ASP A 136 14.06 9.08 -2.48
C ASP A 136 13.29 9.75 -1.34
N LEU A 137 13.68 9.52 -0.08
CA LEU A 137 13.13 10.19 1.11
C LEU A 137 13.33 11.71 1.07
N LEU A 138 14.54 12.17 0.75
CA LEU A 138 14.84 13.59 0.64
C LEU A 138 14.07 14.24 -0.52
N ARG A 139 14.03 13.57 -1.68
CA ARG A 139 13.28 14.02 -2.86
C ARG A 139 11.78 14.09 -2.56
N TYR A 140 11.27 13.08 -1.87
CA TYR A 140 9.90 13.02 -1.41
C TYR A 140 9.58 14.20 -0.48
N ASN A 141 10.40 14.43 0.55
CA ASN A 141 10.14 15.47 1.55
C ASN A 141 10.12 16.85 0.90
N ALA A 142 11.04 17.11 -0.04
CA ALA A 142 11.07 18.34 -0.80
C ALA A 142 9.79 18.56 -1.62
N ILE A 143 9.32 17.53 -2.35
CA ILE A 143 8.12 17.63 -3.20
C ILE A 143 6.85 17.80 -2.35
N LEU A 144 6.72 17.08 -1.23
CA LEU A 144 5.57 17.24 -0.35
C LEU A 144 5.55 18.61 0.34
N VAL A 145 6.70 19.10 0.81
CA VAL A 145 6.79 20.44 1.42
C VAL A 145 6.41 21.51 0.41
N ASP A 146 6.89 21.44 -0.82
CA ASP A 146 6.51 22.36 -1.90
C ASP A 146 5.00 22.32 -2.20
N HIS A 147 4.38 21.14 -2.19
CA HIS A 147 2.92 21.03 -2.35
C HIS A 147 2.15 21.61 -1.15
N ILE A 148 2.63 21.45 0.08
CA ILE A 148 2.00 22.00 1.29
C ILE A 148 2.09 23.53 1.30
N THR A 149 3.25 24.10 0.98
CA THR A 149 3.45 25.56 0.95
C THR A 149 2.62 26.22 -0.15
N ARG A 150 2.53 25.60 -1.34
CA ARG A 150 1.67 26.06 -2.45
C ARG A 150 0.19 25.98 -2.14
N SER A 151 -0.29 24.97 -1.40
CA SER A 151 -1.69 24.89 -0.98
C SER A 151 -2.07 25.98 0.01
N ASN A 152 -1.18 26.32 0.95
CA ASN A 152 -1.43 27.33 1.96
C ASN A 152 -1.46 28.75 1.36
N HIS A 153 -0.65 29.03 0.35
CA HIS A 153 -0.67 30.32 -0.38
C HIS A 153 -1.97 30.57 -1.16
N ARG A 154 -2.73 29.52 -1.53
CA ARG A 154 -4.01 29.66 -2.24
C ARG A 154 -5.22 29.82 -1.31
N GLN A 155 -5.09 29.52 -0.01
CA GLN A 155 -6.14 29.73 0.99
C GLN A 155 -6.08 31.11 1.66
N SER A 156 -5.02 31.89 1.39
CA SER A 156 -4.81 33.24 1.93
C SER A 156 -5.13 34.37 0.93
N LYS A 157 -5.77 34.03 -0.20
CA LYS A 157 -6.32 34.96 -1.21
C LYS A 157 -7.81 34.68 -1.36
#